data_AF-A0A318SQD8-F1
#
_entry.id   AF-A0A318SQD8-F1
#
_cell.length_a   1.000
_cell.length_b   1.000
_cell.length_c   1.000
_cell.angle_alpha   90.00
_cell.angle_beta   90.00
_cell.angle_gamma   90.00
#
_symmetry.space_group_name_H-M   'P 1'
#
loop_
_entity.id
_entity.type
_entity.pdbx_description
1 polymer ?
#
loop_
_entity_poly.entity_id
_entity_poly.type
_entity_poly.pdbx_seq_one_letter_code
_entity_poly.pdbx_strand_id
1 'polypeptide(L)'
;MALEIEDASRLTPWVGKSYGQCGIKVLVLGESHYDEIGPEGERVTMPGGEGGTVSAVEKWLSGEWKIPYFSKVAGLLSHFAPFVKNDEQNVFDKISFFNFIDGILPAHRNWPSYDLVKHSRPLFLKKIQELSPDLVIATGKSKMNWFLRDIPELQQLPVPGNGISYGHGDAIIAIVNHPSGRFSYAGAIEQIEQALAAHERQDIRDRLLPPKVAPVAIPGEILPAEGEITLNEGREVTVLMVANTGDRPVQIGSHYHFAEANPALDFDREAARGRRLDIAAGTAVRFEPGQRREVVLIEIGGARKVFGFNGHVMGAL
;
A
#
# COMPACT_ATOMS: atom_id res chain seq x y z
N MET A 1 25.36 -32.29 0.67
CA MET A 1 24.23 -32.81 1.45
C MET A 1 22.98 -32.38 0.71
N ALA A 2 22.30 -33.31 0.05
CA ALA A 2 21.06 -33.01 -0.66
C ALA A 2 20.02 -32.60 0.38
N LEU A 3 19.40 -31.43 0.23
CA LEU A 3 18.18 -31.11 0.95
C LEU A 3 17.14 -32.11 0.44
N GLU A 4 16.72 -33.03 1.29
CA GLU A 4 15.61 -33.92 1.02
C GLU A 4 14.38 -33.06 0.68
N ILE A 5 13.62 -33.50 -0.33
CA ILE A 5 12.39 -32.85 -0.77
C ILE A 5 11.37 -33.04 0.37
N GLU A 6 11.35 -32.11 1.32
CA GLU A 6 10.29 -32.00 2.31
C GLU A 6 9.04 -31.48 1.62
N ASP A 7 8.32 -32.42 1.02
CA ASP A 7 6.90 -32.33 0.68
C ASP A 7 6.53 -31.40 -0.50
N ALA A 8 6.54 -31.98 -1.70
CA ALA A 8 6.05 -31.34 -2.95
C ALA A 8 4.60 -30.83 -2.86
N SER A 9 3.82 -31.20 -1.83
CA SER A 9 2.48 -30.68 -1.60
C SER A 9 2.45 -29.20 -1.23
N ARG A 10 3.50 -28.66 -0.60
CA ARG A 10 3.56 -27.26 -0.10
C ARG A 10 3.53 -26.20 -1.21
N LEU A 11 4.04 -26.57 -2.38
CA LEU A 11 4.11 -25.74 -3.59
C LEU A 11 3.00 -26.05 -4.58
N THR A 12 1.95 -26.72 -4.13
CA THR A 12 0.75 -26.89 -4.93
C THR A 12 0.00 -25.56 -4.94
N PRO A 13 -0.21 -24.93 -6.11
CA PRO A 13 -1.05 -23.75 -6.17
C PRO A 13 -2.49 -24.13 -5.83
N TRP A 14 -3.20 -23.24 -5.15
CA TRP A 14 -4.65 -23.28 -5.14
C TRP A 14 -5.15 -23.05 -6.58
N VAL A 15 -6.06 -23.89 -7.05
CA VAL A 15 -6.74 -23.71 -8.34
C VAL A 15 -8.23 -23.75 -8.07
N GLY A 16 -8.89 -22.59 -8.22
CA GLY A 16 -10.33 -22.49 -8.03
C GLY A 16 -11.10 -23.37 -9.03
N LYS A 17 -12.25 -23.87 -8.60
CA LYS A 17 -13.12 -24.76 -9.39
C LYS A 17 -13.59 -24.17 -10.73
N SER A 18 -13.60 -22.85 -10.84
CA SER A 18 -13.99 -22.07 -12.02
C SER A 18 -12.80 -21.37 -12.69
N TYR A 19 -11.57 -21.78 -12.39
CA TYR A 19 -10.38 -21.19 -13.00
C TYR A 19 -10.41 -21.29 -14.53
N GLY A 20 -10.26 -20.14 -15.20
CA GLY A 20 -10.34 -20.02 -16.66
C GLY A 20 -11.75 -20.04 -17.26
N GLN A 21 -12.81 -20.20 -16.44
CA GLN A 21 -14.20 -20.19 -16.92
C GLN A 21 -14.78 -18.77 -17.04
N CYS A 22 -14.13 -17.77 -16.44
CA CYS A 22 -14.58 -16.37 -16.44
C CYS A 22 -13.98 -15.52 -17.58
N GLY A 23 -13.42 -16.16 -18.62
CA GLY A 23 -12.87 -15.48 -19.80
C GLY A 23 -11.43 -14.96 -19.65
N ILE A 24 -10.86 -15.06 -18.44
CA ILE A 24 -9.46 -14.74 -18.15
C ILE A 24 -8.89 -15.70 -17.11
N LYS A 25 -7.62 -16.07 -17.26
CA LYS A 25 -6.87 -16.87 -16.28
C LYS A 25 -5.96 -15.97 -15.46
N VAL A 26 -6.30 -15.76 -14.19
CA VAL A 26 -5.50 -14.95 -13.27
C VAL A 26 -4.81 -15.82 -12.23
N LEU A 27 -3.49 -15.70 -12.14
CA LEU A 27 -2.68 -16.29 -11.08
C LEU A 27 -2.26 -15.18 -10.10
N VAL A 28 -2.58 -15.32 -8.82
CA VAL A 28 -2.06 -14.42 -7.79
C VAL A 28 -0.83 -15.05 -7.15
N LEU A 29 0.28 -14.32 -7.17
CA LEU A 29 1.56 -14.76 -6.61
C LEU A 29 1.79 -14.04 -5.27
N GLY A 30 1.77 -14.78 -4.16
CA GLY A 30 1.91 -14.27 -2.80
C GLY A 30 3.33 -14.35 -2.24
N GLU A 31 3.69 -13.40 -1.38
CA GLU A 31 4.98 -13.34 -0.69
C GLU A 31 4.99 -14.10 0.65
N SER A 32 4.98 -15.44 0.61
CA SER A 32 5.16 -16.37 1.74
C SER A 32 4.15 -16.28 2.90
N HIS A 33 4.11 -17.34 3.71
CA HIS A 33 3.16 -17.54 4.80
C HIS A 33 3.25 -16.41 5.84
N TYR A 34 2.13 -15.72 6.00
CA TYR A 34 1.98 -14.59 6.89
C TYR A 34 1.92 -15.05 8.35
N ASP A 35 2.88 -14.58 9.17
CA ASP A 35 2.70 -14.45 10.61
C ASP A 35 1.62 -13.40 10.83
N GLU A 36 0.37 -13.83 11.04
CA GLU A 36 -0.67 -12.94 11.52
C GLU A 36 -0.89 -13.18 13.02
N ILE A 37 -1.09 -12.09 13.75
CA ILE A 37 -1.46 -12.17 15.16
C ILE A 37 -2.95 -12.51 15.20
N GLY A 38 -3.29 -13.64 15.82
CA GLY A 38 -4.67 -14.07 15.99
C GLY A 38 -5.48 -13.06 16.82
N PRO A 39 -6.82 -13.19 16.86
CA PRO A 39 -7.70 -12.29 17.61
C PRO A 39 -7.32 -12.14 19.09
N GLU A 40 -6.65 -13.16 19.65
CA GLU A 40 -6.24 -13.22 21.06
C GLU A 40 -4.76 -12.81 21.30
N GLY A 41 -4.07 -12.23 20.31
CA GLY A 41 -2.69 -11.80 20.48
C GLY A 41 -1.64 -12.90 20.32
N GLU A 42 -2.07 -14.13 20.01
CA GLU A 42 -1.20 -15.26 19.72
C GLU A 42 -0.53 -15.10 18.36
N ARG A 43 0.76 -15.48 18.26
CA ARG A 43 1.40 -15.63 16.96
C ARG A 43 0.76 -16.83 16.28
N VAL A 44 -0.13 -16.57 15.33
CA VAL A 44 -0.52 -17.60 14.36
C VAL A 44 0.60 -17.61 13.33
N THR A 45 1.68 -18.32 13.64
CA THR A 45 2.37 -19.01 12.56
C THR A 45 1.30 -19.87 11.91
N MET A 46 0.98 -19.63 10.63
CA MET A 46 0.31 -20.65 9.82
C MET A 46 0.92 -22.00 10.24
N PRO A 47 0.16 -23.00 10.69
CA PRO A 47 0.72 -24.27 11.12
C PRO A 47 1.58 -24.79 9.98
N GLY A 48 2.89 -24.67 10.15
CA GLY A 48 3.91 -25.19 9.24
C GLY A 48 3.92 -26.72 9.19
N GLY A 49 2.83 -27.36 9.61
CA GLY A 49 2.66 -28.79 9.71
C GLY A 49 1.91 -29.38 8.52
N GLU A 50 0.78 -28.83 8.08
CA GLU A 50 -0.12 -29.58 7.18
C GLU A 50 -0.82 -28.72 6.11
N GLY A 51 -0.42 -28.92 4.84
CA GLY A 51 -1.25 -28.63 3.65
C GLY A 51 -0.95 -27.36 2.83
N GLY A 52 0.06 -26.56 3.20
CA GLY A 52 0.61 -25.49 2.35
C GLY A 52 -0.41 -24.44 1.86
N THR A 53 -0.22 -23.95 0.63
CA THR A 53 -1.06 -22.91 0.02
C THR A 53 -2.54 -23.30 -0.05
N VAL A 54 -2.83 -24.56 -0.37
CA VAL A 54 -4.22 -25.06 -0.53
C VAL A 54 -4.97 -25.03 0.80
N SER A 55 -4.39 -25.61 1.85
CA SER A 55 -4.98 -25.64 3.20
C SER A 55 -5.27 -24.23 3.73
N ALA A 56 -4.35 -23.27 3.52
CA ALA A 56 -4.56 -21.89 3.93
C ALA A 56 -5.77 -21.24 3.26
N VAL A 57 -5.99 -21.48 1.96
CA VAL A 57 -7.14 -20.95 1.25
C VAL A 57 -8.44 -21.64 1.69
N GLU A 58 -8.43 -22.96 1.87
CA GLU A 58 -9.61 -23.72 2.33
C GLU A 58 -10.10 -23.25 3.70
N LYS A 59 -9.19 -23.06 4.65
CA LYS A 59 -9.51 -22.58 6.01
C LYS A 59 -9.99 -21.14 6.04
N TRP A 60 -9.49 -20.31 5.12
CA TRP A 60 -10.02 -18.96 4.95
C TRP A 60 -11.43 -18.97 4.34
N LEU A 61 -11.65 -19.82 3.33
CA LEU A 61 -12.96 -19.98 2.68
C LEU A 61 -14.04 -20.53 3.63
N SER A 62 -13.66 -21.46 4.52
CA SER A 62 -14.56 -22.00 5.54
C SER A 62 -14.88 -21.00 6.66
N GLY A 63 -14.11 -19.91 6.75
CA GLY A 63 -14.19 -18.94 7.84
C GLY A 63 -13.51 -19.38 9.13
N GLU A 64 -12.86 -20.56 9.14
CA GLU A 64 -12.03 -21.02 10.26
C GLU A 64 -10.93 -19.99 10.55
N TRP A 65 -10.30 -19.46 9.50
CA TRP A 65 -9.22 -18.47 9.61
C TRP A 65 -9.60 -17.10 9.06
N LYS A 66 -9.18 -16.06 9.78
CA LYS A 66 -9.35 -14.65 9.38
C LYS A 66 -8.01 -14.10 8.91
N ILE A 67 -7.81 -14.14 7.60
CA ILE A 67 -6.55 -13.70 6.97
C ILE A 67 -6.77 -12.39 6.20
N PRO A 68 -6.39 -11.22 6.77
CA PRO A 68 -6.41 -9.92 6.09
C PRO A 68 -5.80 -9.91 4.69
N TYR A 69 -4.71 -10.66 4.46
CA TYR A 69 -4.09 -10.75 3.13
C TYR A 69 -5.10 -11.24 2.06
N PHE A 70 -5.73 -12.41 2.27
CA PHE A 70 -6.70 -12.96 1.33
C PHE A 70 -7.94 -12.07 1.18
N SER A 71 -8.38 -11.45 2.28
CA SER A 71 -9.51 -10.51 2.24
C SER A 71 -9.23 -9.31 1.33
N LYS A 72 -8.01 -8.77 1.35
CA LYS A 72 -7.61 -7.66 0.47
C LYS A 72 -7.34 -8.10 -0.97
N VAL A 73 -6.80 -9.30 -1.19
CA VAL A 73 -6.67 -9.87 -2.54
C VAL A 73 -8.06 -10.05 -3.17
N ALA A 74 -9.01 -10.62 -2.43
CA ALA A 74 -10.40 -10.75 -2.88
C ALA A 74 -11.04 -9.37 -3.14
N GLY A 75 -10.79 -8.40 -2.25
CA GLY A 75 -11.23 -7.01 -2.43
C GLY A 75 -10.67 -6.37 -3.70
N LEU A 76 -9.36 -6.51 -3.97
CA LEU A 76 -8.71 -6.01 -5.17
C LEU A 76 -9.34 -6.61 -6.43
N LEU A 77 -9.44 -7.94 -6.47
CA LEU A 77 -9.98 -8.65 -7.63
C LEU A 77 -11.43 -8.26 -7.90
N SER A 78 -12.23 -7.99 -6.86
CA SER A 78 -13.63 -7.56 -7.00
C SER A 78 -13.82 -6.25 -7.78
N HIS A 79 -12.75 -5.47 -8.02
CA HIS A 79 -12.78 -4.29 -8.91
C HIS A 79 -12.76 -4.66 -10.41
N PHE A 80 -12.47 -5.91 -10.75
CA PHE A 80 -12.38 -6.38 -12.13
C PHE A 80 -13.66 -7.12 -12.53
N ALA A 81 -14.12 -6.88 -13.75
CA ALA A 81 -15.42 -7.35 -14.22
C ALA A 81 -15.63 -8.87 -14.06
N PRO A 82 -14.65 -9.74 -14.35
CA PRO A 82 -14.80 -11.20 -14.18
C PRO A 82 -15.00 -11.66 -12.73
N PHE A 83 -14.55 -10.87 -11.76
CA PHE A 83 -14.47 -11.23 -10.34
C PHE A 83 -15.41 -10.41 -9.45
N VAL A 84 -16.30 -9.59 -10.04
CA VAL A 84 -17.38 -8.96 -9.27
C VAL A 84 -18.13 -10.05 -8.51
N LYS A 85 -18.36 -9.78 -7.22
CA LYS A 85 -18.95 -10.74 -6.29
C LYS A 85 -20.41 -10.95 -6.65
N ASN A 86 -20.78 -12.20 -6.89
CA ASN A 86 -22.16 -12.65 -7.00
C ASN A 86 -22.42 -13.59 -5.81
N ASP A 87 -23.66 -13.66 -5.32
CA ASP A 87 -23.99 -14.36 -4.06
C ASP A 87 -23.61 -15.86 -4.04
N GLU A 88 -23.37 -16.48 -5.19
CA GLU A 88 -23.10 -17.92 -5.33
C GLU A 88 -21.62 -18.32 -5.43
N GLN A 89 -20.68 -17.39 -5.71
CA GLN A 89 -19.28 -17.74 -6.01
C GLN A 89 -18.27 -16.83 -5.31
N ASN A 90 -17.24 -17.42 -4.70
CA ASN A 90 -16.13 -16.69 -4.14
C ASN A 90 -15.13 -16.32 -5.24
N VAL A 91 -14.45 -15.18 -5.12
CA VAL A 91 -13.37 -14.77 -6.05
C VAL A 91 -12.29 -15.85 -6.18
N PHE A 92 -11.94 -16.54 -5.09
CA PHE A 92 -10.96 -17.63 -5.09
C PHE A 92 -11.42 -18.87 -5.86
N ASP A 93 -12.71 -19.02 -6.18
CA ASP A 93 -13.19 -20.06 -7.10
C ASP A 93 -12.74 -19.79 -8.55
N LYS A 94 -12.45 -18.54 -8.90
CA LYS A 94 -12.19 -18.11 -10.29
C LYS A 94 -10.70 -17.90 -10.60
N ILE A 95 -9.83 -17.92 -9.59
CA ILE A 95 -8.39 -17.66 -9.72
C ILE A 95 -7.54 -18.86 -9.32
N SER A 96 -6.26 -18.80 -9.67
CA SER A 96 -5.23 -19.61 -9.00
C SER A 96 -4.44 -18.73 -8.04
N PHE A 97 -4.03 -19.29 -6.91
CA PHE A 97 -3.16 -18.62 -5.93
C PHE A 97 -1.94 -19.49 -5.63
N PHE A 98 -0.76 -18.89 -5.65
CA PHE A 98 0.50 -19.59 -5.44
C PHE A 98 1.43 -18.77 -4.55
N ASN A 99 1.97 -19.39 -3.50
CA ASN A 99 3.08 -18.81 -2.75
C ASN A 99 4.40 -19.31 -3.33
N PHE A 100 5.28 -18.40 -3.74
CA PHE A 100 6.51 -18.77 -4.45
C PHE A 100 7.63 -19.25 -3.52
N ILE A 101 7.55 -19.03 -2.22
CA ILE A 101 8.61 -19.37 -1.25
C ILE A 101 8.29 -20.73 -0.64
N ASP A 102 9.13 -21.71 -0.95
CA ASP A 102 9.11 -23.06 -0.37
C ASP A 102 9.79 -23.07 1.00
N GLY A 103 9.10 -22.52 2.01
CA GLY A 103 9.61 -22.55 3.38
C GLY A 103 8.91 -21.59 4.33
N ILE A 104 9.07 -21.89 5.62
CA ILE A 104 8.65 -20.99 6.71
C ILE A 104 9.75 -19.96 6.88
N LEU A 105 9.44 -18.69 6.58
CA LEU A 105 10.35 -17.61 6.93
C LEU A 105 10.31 -17.41 8.45
N PRO A 106 11.46 -17.32 9.13
CA PRO A 106 11.47 -17.18 10.59
C PRO A 106 10.93 -15.83 11.10
N ALA A 107 10.71 -14.86 10.20
CA ALA A 107 10.02 -13.58 10.47
C ALA A 107 9.58 -12.87 9.17
N HIS A 108 8.58 -11.98 9.27
CA HIS A 108 7.99 -11.18 8.17
C HIS A 108 8.99 -10.35 7.34
N ARG A 109 10.06 -9.86 7.97
CA ARG A 109 11.08 -8.98 7.36
C ARG A 109 12.31 -9.72 6.86
N ASN A 110 12.38 -11.04 7.01
CA ASN A 110 13.50 -11.80 6.50
C ASN A 110 13.34 -12.01 5.00
N TRP A 111 14.44 -11.80 4.29
CA TRP A 111 14.55 -12.14 2.88
C TRP A 111 14.74 -13.65 2.77
N PRO A 112 14.08 -14.33 1.80
CA PRO A 112 14.35 -15.74 1.53
C PRO A 112 15.83 -15.92 1.16
N SER A 113 16.40 -17.07 1.53
CA SER A 113 17.78 -17.40 1.17
C SER A 113 17.92 -17.54 -0.35
N TYR A 114 19.14 -17.33 -0.84
CA TYR A 114 19.45 -17.52 -2.25
C TYR A 114 19.13 -18.94 -2.73
N ASP A 115 19.42 -19.96 -1.91
CA ASP A 115 19.14 -21.36 -2.25
C ASP A 115 17.64 -21.65 -2.38
N LEU A 116 16.83 -21.09 -1.48
CA LEU A 116 15.38 -21.24 -1.53
C LEU A 116 14.82 -20.61 -2.81
N VAL A 117 15.34 -19.44 -3.19
CA VAL A 117 14.90 -18.75 -4.41
C VAL A 117 15.36 -19.47 -5.68
N LYS A 118 16.59 -19.99 -5.68
CA LYS A 118 17.11 -20.82 -6.78
C LYS A 118 16.25 -22.08 -6.99
N HIS A 119 15.72 -22.66 -5.91
CA HIS A 119 14.82 -23.81 -5.98
C HIS A 119 13.39 -23.43 -6.45
N SER A 120 12.86 -22.30 -5.96
CA SER A 120 11.51 -21.83 -6.24
C SER A 120 11.30 -21.32 -7.68
N ARG A 121 12.31 -20.70 -8.31
CA ARG A 121 12.18 -20.09 -9.66
C ARG A 121 11.77 -21.10 -10.75
N PRO A 122 12.43 -22.26 -10.92
CA PRO A 122 12.01 -23.26 -11.90
C PRO A 122 10.59 -23.78 -11.67
N LEU A 123 10.19 -23.93 -10.41
CA LEU A 123 8.85 -24.39 -10.05
C LEU A 123 7.79 -23.35 -10.42
N PHE A 124 8.06 -22.08 -10.15
CA PHE A 124 7.21 -20.97 -10.59
C PHE A 124 7.02 -20.97 -12.12
N LEU A 125 8.10 -21.10 -12.89
CA LEU A 125 8.02 -21.19 -14.35
C LEU A 125 7.21 -22.39 -14.82
N LYS A 126 7.40 -23.56 -14.19
CA LYS A 126 6.60 -24.76 -14.45
C LYS A 126 5.11 -24.50 -14.19
N LYS A 127 4.77 -23.78 -13.12
CA LYS A 127 3.38 -23.41 -12.81
C LYS A 127 2.79 -22.39 -13.78
N ILE A 128 3.57 -21.44 -14.28
CA ILE A 128 3.12 -20.57 -15.38
C ILE A 128 2.78 -21.41 -16.61
N GLN A 129 3.63 -22.39 -16.96
CA GLN A 129 3.38 -23.26 -18.11
C GLN A 129 2.15 -24.17 -17.92
N GLU A 130 2.01 -24.79 -16.74
CA GLU A 130 0.90 -25.69 -16.42
C GLU A 130 -0.45 -24.93 -16.34
N LEU A 131 -0.47 -23.77 -15.69
CA LEU A 131 -1.70 -23.01 -15.48
C LEU A 131 -2.06 -22.13 -16.69
N SER A 132 -1.07 -21.76 -17.52
CA SER A 132 -1.22 -20.88 -18.68
C SER A 132 -1.98 -19.57 -18.35
N PRO A 133 -1.56 -18.80 -17.32
CA PRO A 133 -2.27 -17.58 -16.94
C PRO A 133 -2.12 -16.50 -18.02
N ASP A 134 -3.19 -15.73 -18.26
CA ASP A 134 -3.12 -14.49 -19.03
C ASP A 134 -2.38 -13.40 -18.21
N LEU A 135 -2.69 -13.34 -16.91
CA LEU A 135 -2.16 -12.34 -15.98
C LEU A 135 -1.73 -12.99 -14.66
N VAL A 136 -0.53 -12.65 -14.22
CA VAL A 136 0.01 -12.93 -12.90
C VAL A 136 0.04 -11.63 -12.10
N ILE A 137 -0.69 -11.58 -10.98
CA ILE A 137 -0.66 -10.46 -10.05
C ILE A 137 0.29 -10.83 -8.91
N ALA A 138 1.46 -10.22 -8.92
CA ALA A 138 2.54 -10.56 -8.01
C ALA A 138 2.64 -9.53 -6.88
N THR A 139 2.30 -9.94 -5.66
CA THR A 139 2.15 -9.05 -4.51
C THR A 139 3.48 -8.86 -3.78
N GLY A 140 3.84 -7.59 -3.51
CA GLY A 140 5.05 -7.25 -2.76
C GLY A 140 6.21 -6.78 -3.63
N LYS A 141 6.17 -5.50 -4.04
CA LYS A 141 7.11 -4.89 -5.00
C LYS A 141 8.58 -5.24 -4.79
N SER A 142 9.12 -5.14 -3.57
CA SER A 142 10.55 -5.35 -3.32
C SER A 142 10.97 -6.82 -3.39
N LYS A 143 10.26 -7.71 -2.69
CA LYS A 143 10.57 -9.14 -2.68
C LYS A 143 10.34 -9.76 -4.06
N MET A 144 9.26 -9.36 -4.72
CA MET A 144 8.88 -9.91 -6.01
C MET A 144 9.80 -9.46 -7.14
N ASN A 145 10.20 -8.19 -7.17
CA ASN A 145 11.22 -7.75 -8.14
C ASN A 145 12.53 -8.50 -7.96
N TRP A 146 12.96 -8.70 -6.71
CA TRP A 146 14.18 -9.45 -6.45
C TRP A 146 14.04 -10.95 -6.83
N PHE A 147 12.87 -11.55 -6.61
CA PHE A 147 12.60 -12.92 -7.03
C PHE A 147 12.63 -13.07 -8.56
N LEU A 148 12.06 -12.13 -9.31
CA LEU A 148 11.87 -12.25 -10.77
C LEU A 148 13.05 -11.75 -11.62
N ARG A 149 13.82 -10.77 -11.15
CA ARG A 149 14.82 -10.03 -11.97
C ARG A 149 15.94 -10.85 -12.62
N ASP A 150 16.26 -12.03 -12.10
CA ASP A 150 17.34 -12.88 -12.64
C ASP A 150 16.81 -14.19 -13.26
N ILE A 151 15.53 -14.23 -13.63
CA ILE A 151 14.95 -15.36 -14.37
C ILE A 151 15.13 -15.07 -15.88
N PRO A 152 16.03 -15.78 -16.59
CA PRO A 152 16.37 -15.45 -17.98
C PRO A 152 15.20 -15.65 -18.96
N GLU A 153 14.23 -16.49 -18.61
CA GLU A 153 13.03 -16.74 -19.40
C GLU A 153 11.99 -15.60 -19.32
N LEU A 154 12.18 -14.62 -18.44
CA LEU A 154 11.27 -13.48 -18.29
C LEU A 154 11.75 -12.27 -19.10
N GLN A 155 10.86 -11.74 -19.93
CA GLN A 155 11.06 -10.45 -20.58
C GLN A 155 10.75 -9.32 -19.60
N GLN A 156 11.75 -8.54 -19.24
CA GLN A 156 11.59 -7.40 -18.36
C GLN A 156 11.18 -6.14 -19.13
N LEU A 157 10.11 -5.46 -18.72
CA LEU A 157 9.68 -4.18 -19.29
C LEU A 157 9.54 -3.10 -18.20
N PRO A 158 9.99 -1.86 -18.46
CA PRO A 158 9.81 -0.76 -17.52
C PRO A 158 8.36 -0.29 -17.50
N VAL A 159 7.89 0.10 -16.32
CA VAL A 159 6.61 0.81 -16.13
C VAL A 159 6.85 2.12 -15.36
N PRO A 160 5.93 3.10 -15.39
CA PRO A 160 6.09 4.38 -14.71
C PRO A 160 6.51 4.27 -13.21
N GLY A 161 7.19 5.30 -12.71
CA GLY A 161 7.61 5.36 -11.29
C GLY A 161 8.70 4.36 -10.90
N ASN A 162 9.68 4.13 -11.80
CA ASN A 162 10.77 3.16 -11.65
C ASN A 162 10.25 1.73 -11.34
N GLY A 163 9.08 1.39 -11.87
CA GLY A 163 8.51 0.05 -11.75
C GLY A 163 8.99 -0.85 -12.89
N ILE A 164 8.77 -2.15 -12.70
CA ILE A 164 9.08 -3.19 -13.69
C ILE A 164 7.89 -4.14 -13.75
N SER A 165 7.51 -4.55 -14.95
CA SER A 165 6.68 -5.73 -15.22
C SER A 165 7.49 -6.80 -15.94
N TYR A 166 7.00 -8.03 -15.94
CA TYR A 166 7.66 -9.15 -16.62
C TYR A 166 6.68 -9.86 -17.56
N GLY A 167 7.17 -10.44 -18.64
CA GLY A 167 6.41 -11.27 -19.56
C GLY A 167 7.01 -12.66 -19.70
N HIS A 168 6.17 -13.68 -19.90
CA HIS A 168 6.61 -15.05 -20.18
C HIS A 168 5.64 -15.72 -21.16
N GLY A 169 6.02 -15.78 -22.45
CA GLY A 169 5.09 -16.15 -23.50
C GLY A 169 3.90 -15.19 -23.52
N ASP A 170 2.68 -15.71 -23.46
CA ASP A 170 1.45 -14.91 -23.41
C ASP A 170 1.07 -14.44 -21.99
N ALA A 171 1.82 -14.82 -20.96
CA ALA A 171 1.55 -14.40 -19.58
C ALA A 171 2.22 -13.05 -19.28
N ILE A 172 1.47 -12.14 -18.67
CA ILE A 172 2.01 -10.89 -18.12
C ILE A 172 2.12 -11.03 -16.60
N ILE A 173 3.17 -10.49 -16.02
CA ILE A 173 3.41 -10.45 -14.57
C ILE A 173 3.43 -8.99 -14.13
N ALA A 174 2.32 -8.57 -13.51
CA ALA A 174 2.16 -7.26 -12.92
C ALA A 174 2.58 -7.30 -11.45
N ILE A 175 3.52 -6.44 -11.06
CA ILE A 175 3.97 -6.33 -9.68
C ILE A 175 3.19 -5.23 -8.96
N VAL A 176 2.49 -5.62 -7.90
CA VAL A 176 1.68 -4.70 -7.08
C VAL A 176 2.25 -4.54 -5.68
N ASN A 177 1.85 -3.47 -5.01
CA ASN A 177 2.19 -3.27 -3.60
C ASN A 177 1.64 -4.41 -2.72
N HIS A 178 2.34 -4.72 -1.63
CA HIS A 178 1.88 -5.76 -0.71
C HIS A 178 0.52 -5.37 -0.06
N PRO A 179 -0.46 -6.30 0.05
CA PRO A 179 -1.73 -6.15 0.78
C PRO A 179 -1.62 -5.90 2.31
N SER A 180 -0.75 -4.97 2.72
CA SER A 180 -0.53 -4.55 4.10
C SER A 180 -1.58 -3.53 4.58
N GLY A 181 -1.49 -3.06 5.82
CA GLY A 181 -2.40 -2.03 6.35
C GLY A 181 -2.44 -0.70 5.56
N ARG A 182 -1.44 -0.43 4.70
CA ARG A 182 -1.37 0.75 3.83
C ARG A 182 -1.68 0.44 2.35
N PHE A 183 -2.35 -0.68 2.09
CA PHE A 183 -2.66 -1.10 0.73
C PHE A 183 -3.65 -0.15 0.06
N SER A 184 -3.35 0.28 -1.18
CA SER A 184 -4.22 1.10 -2.01
C SER A 184 -4.74 0.26 -3.18
N TYR A 185 -6.06 0.06 -3.23
CA TYR A 185 -6.71 -0.63 -4.34
C TYR A 185 -6.49 0.12 -5.66
N ALA A 186 -6.70 1.43 -5.67
CA ALA A 186 -6.50 2.27 -6.85
C ALA A 186 -5.05 2.17 -7.36
N GLY A 187 -4.05 2.23 -6.46
CA GLY A 187 -2.65 2.09 -6.85
C GLY A 187 -2.31 0.70 -7.39
N ALA A 188 -2.88 -0.37 -6.84
CA ALA A 188 -2.68 -1.72 -7.36
C ALA A 188 -3.35 -1.93 -8.73
N ILE A 189 -4.54 -1.36 -8.95
CA ILE A 189 -5.23 -1.38 -10.26
C ILE A 189 -4.40 -0.60 -11.29
N GLU A 190 -3.89 0.57 -10.92
CA GLU A 190 -3.02 1.37 -11.79
C GLU A 190 -1.74 0.62 -12.17
N GLN A 191 -1.11 -0.07 -11.21
CA GLN A 191 0.07 -0.91 -11.47
C GLN A 191 -0.23 -2.06 -12.45
N ILE A 192 -1.42 -2.66 -12.36
CA ILE A 192 -1.86 -3.69 -13.31
C ILE A 192 -2.10 -3.05 -14.69
N GLU A 193 -2.81 -1.93 -14.78
CA GLU A 193 -3.03 -1.20 -16.03
C GLU A 193 -1.72 -0.82 -16.73
N GLN A 194 -0.75 -0.31 -15.97
CA GLN A 194 0.57 0.05 -16.49
C GLN A 194 1.32 -1.17 -17.04
N ALA A 195 1.25 -2.33 -16.37
CA ALA A 195 1.85 -3.56 -16.87
C ALA A 195 1.14 -4.05 -18.16
N LEU A 196 -0.19 -4.03 -18.21
CA LEU A 196 -0.93 -4.38 -19.43
C LEU A 196 -0.57 -3.48 -20.61
N ALA A 197 -0.43 -2.17 -20.37
CA ALA A 197 -0.02 -1.20 -21.37
C ALA A 197 1.42 -1.42 -21.85
N ALA A 198 2.37 -1.67 -20.94
CA ALA A 198 3.77 -1.92 -21.29
C ALA A 198 3.95 -3.16 -22.16
N HIS A 199 3.10 -4.18 -21.98
CA HIS A 199 3.11 -5.39 -22.79
C HIS A 199 2.19 -5.32 -24.03
N GLU A 200 1.55 -4.17 -24.29
CA GLU A 200 0.60 -3.97 -25.40
C GLU A 200 -0.60 -4.94 -25.38
N ARG A 201 -1.03 -5.38 -24.19
CA ARG A 201 -2.08 -6.39 -24.00
C ARG A 201 -3.45 -5.78 -23.74
N GLN A 202 -3.90 -4.98 -24.70
CA GLN A 202 -5.23 -4.38 -24.69
C GLN A 202 -6.34 -5.44 -24.65
N ASP A 203 -6.11 -6.60 -25.27
CA ASP A 203 -7.02 -7.75 -25.24
C ASP A 203 -7.27 -8.28 -23.81
N ILE A 204 -6.25 -8.30 -22.96
CA ILE A 204 -6.42 -8.67 -21.53
C ILE A 204 -7.09 -7.52 -20.79
N ARG A 205 -6.66 -6.29 -21.07
CA ARG A 205 -7.21 -5.10 -20.44
C ARG A 205 -8.72 -5.02 -20.60
N ASP A 206 -9.23 -5.24 -21.81
CA ASP A 206 -10.66 -5.16 -22.14
C ASP A 206 -11.47 -6.31 -21.53
N ARG A 207 -10.85 -7.46 -21.26
CA ARG A 207 -11.45 -8.60 -20.55
C ARG A 207 -11.48 -8.40 -19.03
N LEU A 208 -10.45 -7.76 -18.47
CA LEU A 208 -10.25 -7.62 -17.02
C LEU A 208 -10.95 -6.37 -16.47
N LEU A 209 -10.72 -5.24 -17.13
CA LEU A 209 -11.21 -3.95 -16.70
C LEU A 209 -12.49 -3.67 -17.48
N PRO A 210 -13.53 -3.14 -16.82
CA PRO A 210 -14.61 -2.54 -17.59
C PRO A 210 -14.00 -1.52 -18.56
N PRO A 211 -14.60 -1.30 -19.74
CA PRO A 211 -14.24 -0.13 -20.55
C PRO A 211 -14.22 1.09 -19.61
N LYS A 212 -13.32 2.05 -19.85
CA LYS A 212 -13.40 3.36 -19.17
C LYS A 212 -14.73 4.00 -19.58
N VAL A 213 -15.83 3.56 -18.97
CA VAL A 213 -17.10 4.25 -19.00
C VAL A 213 -16.79 5.55 -18.29
N ALA A 214 -17.12 6.68 -18.94
CA ALA A 214 -17.11 7.96 -18.26
C ALA A 214 -17.75 7.77 -16.89
N PRO A 215 -17.12 8.23 -15.80
CA PRO A 215 -17.48 7.83 -14.45
C PRO A 215 -19.00 7.94 -14.28
N VAL A 216 -19.63 6.82 -13.95
CA VAL A 216 -21.06 6.81 -13.59
C VAL A 216 -21.14 7.75 -12.39
N ALA A 217 -21.81 8.89 -12.56
CA ALA A 217 -21.87 9.93 -11.55
C ALA A 217 -22.29 9.32 -10.20
N ILE A 218 -21.37 9.28 -9.23
CA ILE A 218 -21.66 8.84 -7.87
C ILE A 218 -22.36 10.04 -7.18
N PRO A 219 -23.62 9.91 -6.73
CA PRO A 219 -24.29 11.02 -6.06
C PRO A 219 -23.48 11.49 -4.84
N GLY A 220 -23.05 12.76 -4.87
CA GLY A 220 -22.22 13.36 -3.82
C GLY A 220 -20.71 13.20 -4.00
N GLU A 221 -20.24 12.63 -5.11
CA GLU A 221 -18.80 12.61 -5.43
C GLU A 221 -18.28 14.02 -5.74
N ILE A 222 -17.10 14.32 -5.20
CA ILE A 222 -16.36 15.54 -5.48
C ILE A 222 -15.30 15.18 -6.52
N LEU A 223 -15.43 15.75 -7.71
CA LEU A 223 -14.42 15.69 -8.77
C LEU A 223 -13.59 16.99 -8.67
N PRO A 224 -12.45 17.00 -7.95
CA PRO A 224 -11.65 18.21 -7.82
C PRO A 224 -11.03 18.58 -9.17
N ALA A 225 -10.86 19.88 -9.41
CA ALA A 225 -10.01 20.33 -10.49
C ALA A 225 -8.56 19.89 -10.24
N GLU A 226 -7.83 19.59 -11.31
CA GLU A 226 -6.40 19.30 -11.22
C GLU A 226 -5.62 20.55 -10.74
N GLY A 227 -4.56 20.33 -9.98
CA GLY A 227 -3.66 21.38 -9.50
C GLY A 227 -3.50 21.41 -7.98
N GLU A 228 -2.81 22.44 -7.50
CA GLU A 228 -2.57 22.70 -6.07
C GLU A 228 -3.18 24.05 -5.67
N ILE A 229 -3.62 24.18 -4.42
CA ILE A 229 -4.11 25.44 -3.87
C ILE A 229 -2.98 26.09 -3.07
N THR A 230 -2.46 27.20 -3.56
CA THR A 230 -1.52 28.03 -2.80
C THR A 230 -2.24 28.70 -1.64
N LEU A 231 -1.81 28.40 -0.42
CA LEU A 231 -2.34 29.02 0.79
C LEU A 231 -1.56 30.27 1.15
N ASN A 232 -2.24 31.25 1.75
CA ASN A 232 -1.65 32.47 2.28
C ASN A 232 -0.78 33.24 1.27
N GLU A 233 -1.18 33.23 -0.01
CA GLU A 233 -0.44 33.87 -1.09
C GLU A 233 -0.10 35.34 -0.80
N GLY A 234 1.12 35.74 -1.16
CA GLY A 234 1.61 37.12 -1.02
C GLY A 234 1.90 37.56 0.42
N ARG A 235 1.89 36.66 1.39
CA ARG A 235 2.26 36.97 2.78
C ARG A 235 3.77 36.90 2.99
N GLU A 236 4.29 37.85 3.76
CA GLU A 236 5.68 37.84 4.16
C GLU A 236 5.93 36.70 5.15
N VAL A 237 6.97 35.92 4.87
CA VAL A 237 7.33 34.72 5.62
C VAL A 237 8.48 35.01 6.58
N THR A 238 8.33 34.56 7.82
CA THR A 238 9.38 34.58 8.85
C THR A 238 9.61 33.16 9.32
N VAL A 239 10.83 32.64 9.16
CA VAL A 239 11.21 31.30 9.63
C VAL A 239 11.86 31.42 11.00
N LEU A 240 11.34 30.68 11.98
CA LEU A 240 11.89 30.66 13.34
C LEU A 240 12.19 29.22 13.78
N MET A 241 13.32 29.07 14.47
CA MET A 241 13.65 27.83 15.15
C MET A 241 12.99 27.81 16.52
N VAL A 242 12.21 26.77 16.80
CA VAL A 242 11.45 26.63 18.06
C VAL A 242 11.85 25.35 18.76
N ALA A 243 12.17 25.43 20.05
CA ALA A 243 12.49 24.28 20.88
C ALA A 243 11.47 24.13 22.02
N ASN A 244 10.99 22.92 22.29
CA ASN A 244 10.21 22.63 23.49
C ASN A 244 11.14 22.19 24.62
N THR A 245 11.34 23.07 25.59
CA THR A 245 12.17 22.82 26.78
C THR A 245 11.36 22.22 27.94
N GLY A 246 10.05 22.04 27.76
CA GLY A 246 9.17 21.41 28.73
C GLY A 246 9.24 19.88 28.73
N ASP A 247 8.59 19.30 29.73
CA ASP A 247 8.45 17.85 29.94
C ASP A 247 7.19 17.25 29.27
N ARG A 248 6.35 18.10 28.68
CA ARG A 248 5.08 17.74 28.05
C ARG A 248 5.02 18.21 26.60
N PRO A 249 4.30 17.48 25.74
CA PRO A 249 4.11 17.90 24.36
C PRO A 249 3.24 19.17 24.28
N VAL A 250 3.56 20.04 23.33
CA VAL A 250 2.82 21.28 23.06
C VAL A 250 2.34 21.28 21.61
N GLN A 251 1.10 21.71 21.40
CA GLN A 251 0.51 21.82 20.06
C GLN A 251 -0.07 23.22 19.85
N ILE A 252 0.28 23.86 18.74
CA ILE A 252 -0.15 25.22 18.40
C ILE A 252 -0.94 25.20 17.10
N GLY A 253 -2.14 25.78 17.12
CA GLY A 253 -3.02 25.87 15.95
C GLY A 253 -2.63 26.97 14.96
N SER A 254 -3.11 26.83 13.72
CA SER A 254 -2.88 27.73 12.58
C SER A 254 -3.13 29.23 12.82
N HIS A 255 -4.06 29.58 13.71
CA HIS A 255 -4.51 30.96 13.95
C HIS A 255 -4.15 31.51 15.34
N TYR A 256 -3.34 30.77 16.10
CA TYR A 256 -2.89 31.22 17.40
C TYR A 256 -1.82 32.31 17.25
N HIS A 257 -1.87 33.37 18.07
CA HIS A 257 -0.83 34.39 18.08
C HIS A 257 0.48 33.81 18.61
N PHE A 258 1.45 33.58 17.72
CA PHE A 258 2.58 32.69 18.01
C PHE A 258 3.48 33.22 19.14
N ALA A 259 3.64 34.53 19.28
CA ALA A 259 4.39 35.15 20.38
C ALA A 259 3.81 34.84 21.77
N GLU A 260 2.52 34.54 21.86
CA GLU A 260 1.83 34.18 23.11
C GLU A 260 1.79 32.67 23.36
N ALA A 261 2.47 31.85 22.54
CA ALA A 261 2.50 30.40 22.72
C ALA A 261 3.14 30.00 24.05
N ASN A 262 2.93 28.74 24.46
CA ASN A 262 3.33 28.18 25.75
C ASN A 262 4.77 28.64 26.15
N PRO A 263 4.99 29.13 27.38
CA PRO A 263 6.31 29.54 27.88
C PRO A 263 7.39 28.46 27.82
N ALA A 264 7.01 27.17 27.81
CA ALA A 264 7.93 26.04 27.63
C ALA A 264 8.55 25.96 26.22
N LEU A 265 8.10 26.80 25.28
CA LEU A 265 8.70 26.92 23.97
C LEU A 265 9.70 28.07 23.95
N ASP A 266 10.93 27.74 23.59
CA ASP A 266 12.06 28.64 23.43
C ASP A 266 12.25 29.03 21.95
N PHE A 267 12.08 30.32 21.66
CA PHE A 267 12.20 30.96 20.36
C PHE A 267 12.18 32.49 20.50
N ASP A 268 12.49 33.22 19.42
CA ASP A 268 12.41 34.68 19.37
C ASP A 268 10.95 35.17 19.36
N ARG A 269 10.44 35.59 20.53
CA ARG A 269 9.06 36.06 20.70
C ARG A 269 8.80 37.43 20.07
N GLU A 270 9.81 38.28 19.98
CA GLU A 270 9.68 39.59 19.33
C GLU A 270 9.52 39.40 17.82
N ALA A 271 10.34 38.52 17.21
CA ALA A 271 10.17 38.15 15.82
C ALA A 271 8.82 37.46 15.54
N ALA A 272 8.25 36.75 16.50
CA ALA A 272 6.94 36.11 16.38
C ALA A 272 5.74 37.06 16.62
N ARG A 273 5.96 38.30 17.09
CA ARG A 273 4.88 39.22 17.44
C ARG A 273 4.04 39.57 16.21
N GLY A 274 2.73 39.44 16.36
CA GLY A 274 1.75 39.69 15.30
C GLY A 274 1.69 38.63 14.21
N ARG A 275 2.33 37.47 14.41
CA ARG A 275 2.39 36.38 13.43
C ARG A 275 1.68 35.12 13.90
N ARG A 276 1.32 34.26 12.95
CA ARG A 276 0.69 32.95 13.13
C ARG A 276 1.37 31.92 12.20
N LEU A 277 1.12 30.62 12.45
CA LEU A 277 1.69 29.56 11.62
C LEU A 277 1.17 29.61 10.18
N ASP A 278 2.09 29.46 9.22
CA ASP A 278 1.78 29.32 7.80
C ASP A 278 1.46 27.87 7.46
N ILE A 279 0.28 27.43 7.91
CA ILE A 279 -0.24 26.08 7.68
C ILE A 279 -1.73 26.16 7.31
N ALA A 280 -2.29 25.05 6.82
CA ALA A 280 -3.71 24.96 6.50
C ALA A 280 -4.59 25.33 7.70
N ALA A 281 -5.66 26.10 7.45
CA ALA A 281 -6.60 26.52 8.49
C ALA A 281 -7.18 25.30 9.23
N GLY A 282 -7.29 25.40 10.55
CA GLY A 282 -7.76 24.30 11.41
C GLY A 282 -6.71 23.24 11.76
N THR A 283 -5.52 23.27 11.14
CA THR A 283 -4.41 22.36 11.49
C THR A 283 -3.52 22.96 12.59
N ALA A 284 -2.55 22.17 13.07
CA ALA A 284 -1.64 22.54 14.14
C ALA A 284 -0.24 21.92 13.98
N VAL A 285 0.77 22.56 14.57
CA VAL A 285 2.13 22.02 14.71
C VAL A 285 2.33 21.50 16.13
N ARG A 286 2.86 20.29 16.24
CA ARG A 286 3.14 19.60 17.51
C ARG A 286 4.65 19.56 17.78
N PHE A 287 5.02 19.82 19.03
CA PHE A 287 6.37 19.77 19.56
C PHE A 287 6.43 18.76 20.71
N GLU A 288 7.19 17.68 20.53
CA GLU A 288 7.49 16.73 21.61
C GLU A 288 8.48 17.32 22.63
N PRO A 289 8.54 16.82 23.87
CA PRO A 289 9.54 17.24 24.86
C PRO A 289 10.98 17.15 24.31
N GLY A 290 11.75 18.23 24.42
CA GLY A 290 13.13 18.33 23.92
C GLY A 290 13.25 18.49 22.39
N GLN A 291 12.14 18.51 21.64
CA GLN A 291 12.18 18.65 20.19
C GLN A 291 12.50 20.08 19.79
N ARG A 292 13.39 20.23 18.80
CA ARG A 292 13.67 21.50 18.12
C ARG A 292 13.32 21.40 16.65
N ARG A 293 12.60 22.40 16.11
CA ARG A 293 12.12 22.40 14.73
C ARG A 293 11.93 23.81 14.20
N GLU A 294 12.18 23.99 12.91
CA GLU A 294 11.82 25.23 12.20
C GLU A 294 10.32 25.29 11.91
N VAL A 295 9.74 26.45 12.16
CA VAL A 295 8.38 26.79 11.77
C VAL A 295 8.37 28.01 10.87
N VAL A 296 7.38 28.03 9.99
CA VAL A 296 7.11 29.12 9.07
C VAL A 296 5.96 29.93 9.64
N LEU A 297 6.19 31.22 9.84
CA LEU A 297 5.21 32.17 10.34
C LEU A 297 4.88 33.20 9.28
N ILE A 298 3.63 33.64 9.28
CA ILE A 298 3.11 34.73 8.46
C ILE A 298 2.35 35.71 9.33
N GLU A 299 2.22 36.93 8.86
CA GLU A 299 1.48 37.96 9.57
C GLU A 299 0.00 37.63 9.75
N ILE A 300 -0.56 37.99 10.91
CA ILE A 300 -2.00 37.96 11.14
C ILE A 300 -2.67 38.94 10.17
N GLY A 301 -3.68 38.48 9.44
CA GLY A 301 -4.44 39.29 8.50
C GLY A 301 -5.52 40.16 9.18
N GLY A 302 -6.42 40.73 8.36
CA GLY A 302 -7.52 41.56 8.86
C GLY A 302 -7.04 42.86 9.52
N ALA A 303 -7.74 43.28 10.59
CA ALA A 303 -7.45 44.54 11.30
C ALA A 303 -6.22 44.50 12.21
N ARG A 304 -5.50 43.37 12.27
CA ARG A 304 -4.32 43.15 13.13
C ARG A 304 -4.55 43.55 14.59
N LYS A 305 -5.68 43.13 15.15
CA LYS A 305 -5.99 43.30 16.58
C LYS A 305 -6.02 41.94 17.26
N VAL A 306 -5.29 41.81 18.36
CA VAL A 306 -5.13 40.58 19.12
C VAL A 306 -5.80 40.75 20.47
N PHE A 307 -6.83 39.95 20.74
CA PHE A 307 -7.55 39.90 22.02
C PHE A 307 -7.62 38.45 22.50
N GLY A 308 -7.53 38.23 23.81
CA GLY A 308 -7.49 36.89 24.42
C GLY A 308 -6.08 36.33 24.52
N PHE A 309 -5.91 35.04 24.18
CA PHE A 309 -4.65 34.29 24.30
C PHE A 309 -4.09 34.32 25.74
N ASN A 310 -2.86 34.81 25.94
CA ASN A 310 -2.28 35.04 27.26
C ASN A 310 -2.42 36.50 27.71
N GLY A 311 -3.15 37.32 26.95
CA GLY A 311 -3.46 38.71 27.30
C GLY A 311 -2.27 39.67 27.12
N HIS A 312 -1.24 39.30 26.35
CA HIS A 312 -0.04 40.13 26.23
C HIS A 312 -0.21 41.34 25.30
N VAL A 313 -1.16 41.29 24.35
CA VAL A 313 -1.41 42.39 23.40
C VAL A 313 -2.71 43.13 23.70
N MET A 314 -3.84 42.43 23.79
CA MET A 314 -5.17 42.98 24.11
C MET A 314 -5.55 44.25 23.34
N GLY A 315 -5.18 44.34 22.06
CA GLY A 315 -5.32 45.56 21.27
C GLY A 315 -4.76 45.45 19.86
N ALA A 316 -4.49 46.60 19.23
CA ALA A 316 -3.82 46.66 17.92
C ALA A 316 -2.33 46.30 18.05
N LEU A 317 -1.82 45.60 17.03
CA LEU A 317 -0.41 45.21 16.89
C LEU A 317 0.45 46.34 16.32
#